data_AF-A0A061FJW2-F1
#
_entry.id   AF-A0A061FJW2-F1
#
_cell.length_a   1.000
_cell.length_b   1.000
_cell.length_c   1.000
_cell.angle_alpha   90.00
_cell.angle_beta   90.00
_cell.angle_gamma   90.00
#
_symmetry.space_group_name_H-M   'P 1'
#
loop_
_entity.id
_entity.type
_entity.pdbx_description
1 polymer ?
#
loop_
_entity_poly.entity_id
_entity_poly.type
_entity_poly.pdbx_seq_one_letter_code
_entity_poly.pdbx_strand_id
1 'polypeptide(L)'
;MEEYLEFMKTLRSQINDVEDQGSKISAQEQMHFTTIQTLQDDIVSVKSQGKQLREDTEKMVKAKGQICSEIIGKQRKIASLESDSFTLTQTLELIQQEKLSLSSKLMEKSTYYSKVAKDLSTKLQQQQDWVKSLKISRQIEEHGLVNNELDGQMTESEGKCGIENHPIMDYVNNEADNDLIVKLDLAKAKLDGIVQMKAKLVTDNGKIKESIEEAKCRANNFKPEVLEMSTDALEEEYKVLLSEKDGETEYLCSLQNQVERMKGISNVIKCACGEEYTVKLHA
;
A
#
# COMPACT_ATOMS: atom_id res chain seq x y z
N MET A 1 -22.53 1.78 117.33
CA MET A 1 -21.24 1.72 116.59
C MET A 1 -21.31 0.77 115.40
N GLU A 2 -21.98 -0.38 115.50
CA GLU A 2 -22.19 -1.34 114.40
C GLU A 2 -22.82 -0.73 113.13
N GLU A 3 -23.95 -0.03 113.24
CA GLU A 3 -24.68 0.52 112.08
C GLU A 3 -23.86 1.54 111.29
N TYR A 4 -23.09 2.38 111.98
CA TYR A 4 -22.18 3.33 111.36
C TYR A 4 -21.07 2.61 110.58
N LEU A 5 -20.54 1.53 111.13
CA LEU A 5 -19.52 0.72 110.45
C LEU A 5 -20.08 0.05 109.20
N GLU A 6 -21.31 -0.46 109.25
CA GLU A 6 -21.97 -1.09 108.10
C GLU A 6 -22.28 -0.08 106.98
N PHE A 7 -22.69 1.13 107.36
CA PHE A 7 -22.85 2.24 106.41
C PHE A 7 -21.52 2.59 105.72
N MET A 8 -20.42 2.65 106.47
CA MET A 8 -19.09 2.94 105.92
C MET A 8 -18.59 1.85 104.96
N LYS A 9 -18.87 0.57 105.24
CA LYS A 9 -18.54 -0.53 104.31
C LYS A 9 -19.34 -0.41 103.02
N THR A 10 -20.62 -0.09 103.11
CA THR A 10 -21.52 0.08 101.96
C THR A 10 -21.03 1.22 101.08
N LEU A 11 -20.71 2.38 101.68
CA LEU A 11 -20.16 3.52 100.96
C LEU A 11 -18.85 3.17 100.24
N ARG A 12 -17.95 2.44 100.91
CA ARG A 12 -16.69 2.00 100.28
C ARG A 12 -16.93 1.07 99.10
N SER A 13 -17.87 0.13 99.20
CA SER A 13 -18.24 -0.75 98.08
C SER A 13 -18.74 0.08 96.90
N GLN A 14 -19.64 1.04 97.13
CA GLN A 14 -20.18 1.90 96.08
C GLN A 14 -19.09 2.76 95.43
N ILE A 15 -18.16 3.30 96.21
CA ILE A 15 -17.01 4.07 95.67
C ILE A 15 -16.16 3.17 94.76
N ASN A 16 -15.86 1.95 95.19
CA ASN A 16 -15.10 1.00 94.38
C ASN A 16 -15.84 0.61 93.09
N ASP A 17 -17.15 0.36 93.16
CA ASP A 17 -17.97 0.04 91.98
C ASP A 17 -17.98 1.20 90.97
N VAL A 18 -18.05 2.45 91.46
CA VAL A 18 -17.97 3.65 90.61
C VAL A 18 -16.57 3.82 90.02
N GLU A 19 -15.52 3.52 90.77
CA GLU A 19 -14.13 3.58 90.29
C GLU A 19 -13.85 2.52 89.21
N ASP A 20 -14.36 1.28 89.38
CA ASP A 20 -14.26 0.22 88.37
C ASP A 20 -15.05 0.57 87.09
N GLN A 21 -16.28 1.09 87.26
CA GLN A 21 -17.07 1.60 86.12
C GLN A 21 -16.35 2.74 85.41
N GLY A 22 -15.77 3.70 86.15
CA GLY A 22 -14.99 4.80 85.58
C GLY A 22 -13.79 4.29 84.78
N SER A 23 -13.06 3.32 85.31
CA SER A 23 -11.92 2.69 84.64
C SER A 23 -12.34 1.97 83.36
N LYS A 24 -13.45 1.23 83.39
CA LYS A 24 -14.01 0.54 82.22
C LYS A 24 -14.47 1.51 81.14
N ILE A 25 -15.17 2.58 81.51
CA ILE A 25 -15.61 3.62 80.57
C ILE A 25 -14.41 4.30 79.94
N SER A 26 -13.40 4.69 80.74
CA SER A 26 -12.18 5.33 80.23
C SER A 26 -11.44 4.44 79.22
N ALA A 27 -11.30 3.14 79.51
CA ALA A 27 -10.71 2.19 78.57
C ALA A 27 -11.51 2.07 77.27
N GLN A 28 -12.84 2.04 77.36
CA GLN A 28 -13.71 1.99 76.19
C GLN A 28 -13.63 3.28 75.35
N GLU A 29 -13.58 4.44 75.98
CA GLU A 29 -13.40 5.73 75.30
C GLU A 29 -12.07 5.80 74.56
N GLN A 30 -10.97 5.34 75.17
CA GLN A 30 -9.66 5.27 74.53
C GLN A 30 -9.65 4.33 73.32
N MET A 31 -10.34 3.19 73.42
CA MET A 31 -10.52 2.26 72.30
C MET A 31 -11.30 2.92 71.15
N HIS A 32 -12.40 3.60 71.46
CA HIS A 32 -13.21 4.32 70.46
C HIS A 32 -12.40 5.45 69.81
N PHE A 33 -11.67 6.23 70.60
CA PHE A 33 -10.82 7.32 70.10
C PHE A 33 -9.78 6.81 69.10
N THR A 34 -9.07 5.73 69.44
CA THR A 34 -8.07 5.10 68.56
C THR A 34 -8.70 4.58 67.27
N THR A 35 -9.89 3.98 67.37
CA THR A 35 -10.63 3.47 66.21
C THR A 35 -11.06 4.61 65.28
N ILE A 36 -11.61 5.70 65.84
CA ILE A 36 -12.01 6.88 65.07
C ILE A 36 -10.80 7.49 64.37
N GLN A 37 -9.67 7.63 65.06
CA GLN A 37 -8.45 8.18 64.47
C GLN A 37 -7.96 7.33 63.29
N THR A 38 -7.93 6.01 63.45
CA THR A 38 -7.53 5.08 62.38
C THR A 38 -8.45 5.20 61.16
N LEU A 39 -9.77 5.22 61.38
CA LEU A 39 -10.73 5.39 60.28
C LEU A 39 -10.60 6.76 59.59
N GLN A 40 -10.25 7.80 60.34
CA GLN A 40 -10.06 9.13 59.78
C GLN A 40 -8.81 9.18 58.88
N ASP A 41 -7.73 8.51 59.28
CA ASP A 41 -6.52 8.37 58.47
C ASP A 41 -6.79 7.55 57.20
N ASP A 42 -7.56 6.46 57.31
CA ASP A 42 -8.00 5.65 56.16
C ASP A 42 -8.85 6.46 55.17
N ILE A 43 -9.78 7.29 55.66
CA ILE A 43 -10.60 8.18 54.82
C ILE A 43 -9.72 9.17 54.04
N VAL A 44 -8.71 9.75 54.70
CA VAL A 44 -7.76 10.65 54.04
C VAL A 44 -6.95 9.91 52.97
N SER A 45 -6.50 8.70 53.27
CA SER A 45 -5.79 7.83 52.33
C SER A 45 -6.65 7.52 51.10
N VAL A 46 -7.88 7.03 51.29
CA VAL A 46 -8.83 6.72 50.20
C VAL A 46 -9.12 7.96 49.36
N LYS A 47 -9.29 9.13 49.99
CA LYS A 47 -9.51 10.40 49.28
C LYS A 47 -8.32 10.77 48.39
N SER A 48 -7.10 10.56 48.87
CA SER A 48 -5.87 10.82 48.08
C SER A 48 -5.75 9.85 46.89
N GLN A 49 -6.01 8.56 47.10
CA GLN A 49 -6.02 7.54 46.04
C GLN A 49 -7.11 7.83 45.00
N GLY A 50 -8.31 8.24 45.43
CA GLY A 50 -9.38 8.64 44.53
C GLY A 50 -9.06 9.89 43.69
N LYS A 51 -8.23 10.80 44.21
CA LYS A 51 -7.71 11.93 43.41
C LYS A 51 -6.72 11.44 42.36
N GLN A 52 -5.77 10.60 42.74
CA GLN A 52 -4.78 10.03 41.83
C GLN A 52 -5.44 9.25 40.68
N LEU A 53 -6.40 8.38 41.01
CA LEU A 53 -7.12 7.58 40.03
C LEU A 53 -7.89 8.43 39.00
N ARG A 54 -8.43 9.57 39.44
CA ARG A 54 -9.08 10.54 38.54
C ARG A 54 -8.09 11.16 37.55
N GLU A 55 -6.93 11.61 38.05
CA GLU A 55 -5.88 12.19 37.20
C GLU A 55 -5.37 11.16 36.18
N ASP A 56 -5.19 9.90 36.59
CA ASP A 56 -4.75 8.85 35.69
C ASP A 56 -5.83 8.46 34.67
N THR A 57 -7.11 8.50 35.06
CA THR A 57 -8.24 8.34 34.13
C THR A 57 -8.26 9.45 33.08
N GLU A 58 -8.03 10.71 33.48
CA GLU A 58 -7.96 11.84 32.54
C GLU A 58 -6.78 11.70 31.56
N LYS A 59 -5.59 11.30 32.04
CA LYS A 59 -4.44 11.01 31.17
C LYS A 59 -4.76 9.89 30.18
N MET A 60 -5.38 8.82 30.65
CA MET A 60 -5.76 7.68 29.82
C MET A 60 -6.77 8.08 28.74
N VAL A 61 -7.79 8.87 29.08
CA VAL A 61 -8.76 9.38 28.10
C VAL A 61 -8.08 10.25 27.05
N LYS A 62 -7.14 11.10 27.44
CA LYS A 62 -6.36 11.92 26.51
C LYS A 62 -5.51 11.06 25.55
N ALA A 63 -4.80 10.07 26.08
CA ALA A 63 -4.00 9.14 25.29
C ALA A 63 -4.88 8.34 24.30
N LYS A 64 -6.04 7.86 24.77
CA LYS A 64 -7.04 7.19 23.91
C LYS A 64 -7.48 8.09 22.76
N GLY A 65 -7.77 9.37 23.03
CA GLY A 65 -8.15 10.35 22.00
C GLY A 65 -7.06 10.56 20.93
N GLN A 66 -5.78 10.59 21.35
CA GLN A 66 -4.64 10.69 20.43
C GLN A 66 -4.53 9.44 19.55
N ILE A 67 -4.58 8.25 20.15
CA ILE A 67 -4.55 6.97 19.42
C ILE A 67 -5.70 6.88 18.41
N CYS A 68 -6.93 7.24 18.79
CA CYS A 68 -8.06 7.26 17.87
C CYS A 68 -7.83 8.21 16.68
N SER A 69 -7.22 9.38 16.92
CA SER A 69 -6.90 10.33 15.86
C SER A 69 -5.87 9.77 14.88
N GLU A 70 -4.84 9.09 15.38
CA GLU A 70 -3.84 8.41 14.55
C GLU A 70 -4.44 7.26 13.73
N ILE A 71 -5.31 6.44 14.33
CA ILE A 71 -5.99 5.34 13.65
C ILE A 71 -6.82 5.87 12.48
N ILE A 72 -7.63 6.91 12.70
CA ILE A 72 -8.44 7.53 11.64
C ILE A 72 -7.54 8.11 10.54
N GLY A 73 -6.42 8.72 10.91
CA GLY A 73 -5.42 9.21 9.95
C GLY A 73 -4.87 8.10 9.06
N LYS A 74 -4.48 6.96 9.65
CA LYS A 74 -3.98 5.78 8.92
C LYS A 74 -5.05 5.15 8.04
N GLN A 75 -6.29 5.00 8.53
CA GLN A 75 -7.42 4.48 7.74
C GLN A 75 -7.68 5.33 6.50
N ARG A 76 -7.67 6.66 6.63
CA ARG A 76 -7.82 7.56 5.48
C ARG A 76 -6.70 7.38 4.45
N LYS A 77 -5.46 7.18 4.91
CA LYS A 77 -4.33 6.94 4.02
C LYS A 77 -4.43 5.59 3.31
N ILE A 78 -4.89 4.55 4.00
CA ILE A 78 -5.15 3.23 3.41
C ILE A 78 -6.20 3.34 2.30
N ALA A 79 -7.36 3.94 2.59
CA ALA A 79 -8.42 4.11 1.58
C ALA A 79 -7.96 4.89 0.34
N SER A 80 -7.11 5.91 0.52
CA SER A 80 -6.47 6.62 -0.60
C SER A 80 -5.58 5.71 -1.43
N LEU A 81 -4.72 4.89 -0.80
CA LEU A 81 -3.83 3.98 -1.50
C LEU A 81 -4.58 2.83 -2.19
N GLU A 82 -5.68 2.35 -1.61
CA GLU A 82 -6.56 1.36 -2.23
C GLU A 82 -7.20 1.90 -3.51
N SER A 83 -7.68 3.15 -3.48
CA SER A 83 -8.19 3.84 -4.67
C SER A 83 -7.11 3.98 -5.75
N ASP A 84 -5.90 4.42 -5.38
CA ASP A 84 -4.79 4.56 -6.32
C ASP A 84 -4.40 3.20 -6.93
N SER A 85 -4.38 2.14 -6.11
CA SER A 85 -4.11 0.78 -6.56
C SER A 85 -5.17 0.29 -7.55
N PHE A 86 -6.44 0.56 -7.30
CA PHE A 86 -7.52 0.21 -8.23
C PHE A 86 -7.36 0.91 -9.58
N THR A 87 -7.09 2.24 -9.57
CA THR A 87 -6.84 3.01 -10.79
C THR A 87 -5.63 2.50 -11.55
N LEU A 88 -4.56 2.12 -10.84
CA LEU A 88 -3.35 1.58 -11.45
C LEU A 88 -3.61 0.23 -12.13
N THR A 89 -4.33 -0.68 -11.45
CA THR A 89 -4.74 -1.96 -12.03
C THR A 89 -5.55 -1.78 -13.30
N GLN A 90 -6.56 -0.90 -13.27
CA GLN A 90 -7.38 -0.59 -14.44
C GLN A 90 -6.53 -0.03 -15.60
N THR A 91 -5.58 0.85 -15.30
CA THR A 91 -4.68 1.42 -16.32
C THR A 91 -3.79 0.35 -16.93
N LEU A 92 -3.30 -0.60 -16.11
CA LEU A 92 -2.45 -1.70 -16.56
C LEU A 92 -3.22 -2.66 -17.48
N GLU A 93 -4.48 -2.98 -17.16
CA GLU A 93 -5.36 -3.79 -18.02
C GLU A 93 -5.55 -3.13 -19.40
N LEU A 94 -5.81 -1.82 -19.44
CA LEU A 94 -5.95 -1.08 -20.68
C LEU A 94 -4.67 -1.10 -21.52
N ILE A 95 -3.50 -0.89 -20.90
CA ILE A 95 -2.21 -0.96 -21.60
C ILE A 95 -1.96 -2.36 -22.16
N GLN A 96 -2.29 -3.41 -21.40
CA GLN A 96 -2.17 -4.79 -21.88
C GLN A 96 -3.08 -5.04 -23.08
N GLN A 97 -4.32 -4.56 -23.04
CA GLN A 97 -5.26 -4.66 -24.17
C GLN A 97 -4.75 -3.92 -25.41
N GLU A 98 -4.26 -2.69 -25.27
CA GLU A 98 -3.68 -1.92 -26.38
C GLU A 98 -2.45 -2.62 -26.97
N LYS A 99 -1.57 -3.16 -26.12
CA LYS A 99 -0.41 -3.94 -26.55
C LYS A 99 -0.82 -5.13 -27.41
N LEU A 100 -1.81 -5.90 -26.98
CA LEU A 100 -2.32 -7.06 -27.74
C LEU A 100 -2.91 -6.63 -29.09
N SER A 101 -3.70 -5.56 -29.10
CA SER A 101 -4.29 -4.98 -30.31
C SER A 101 -3.21 -4.53 -31.32
N LEU A 102 -2.20 -3.80 -30.86
CA LEU A 102 -1.08 -3.35 -31.70
C LEU A 102 -0.24 -4.52 -32.21
N SER A 103 0.00 -5.54 -31.37
CA SER A 103 0.72 -6.75 -31.77
C SER A 103 0.00 -7.50 -32.89
N SER A 104 -1.33 -7.63 -32.80
CA SER A 104 -2.14 -8.25 -33.87
C SER A 104 -2.01 -7.48 -35.18
N LYS A 105 -2.18 -6.16 -35.16
CA LYS A 105 -2.04 -5.29 -36.34
C LYS A 105 -0.65 -5.36 -36.97
N LEU A 106 0.39 -5.47 -36.14
CA LEU A 106 1.76 -5.62 -36.61
C LEU A 106 1.98 -6.97 -37.31
N MET A 107 1.46 -8.05 -36.74
CA MET A 107 1.52 -9.38 -37.34
C MET A 107 0.77 -9.46 -38.68
N GLU A 108 -0.40 -8.85 -38.77
CA GLU A 108 -1.15 -8.73 -40.02
C GLU A 108 -0.34 -7.99 -41.09
N LYS A 109 0.24 -6.83 -40.76
CA LYS A 109 1.10 -6.08 -41.68
C LYS A 109 2.33 -6.86 -42.11
N SER A 110 3.01 -7.53 -41.17
CA SER A 110 4.19 -8.34 -41.45
C SER A 110 3.86 -9.49 -42.42
N THR A 111 2.72 -10.15 -42.20
CA THR A 111 2.21 -11.21 -43.09
C THR A 111 1.90 -10.68 -44.48
N TYR A 112 1.24 -9.51 -44.57
CA TYR A 112 0.97 -8.84 -45.85
C TYR A 112 2.26 -8.53 -46.61
N TYR A 113 3.24 -7.88 -45.98
CA TYR A 113 4.51 -7.54 -46.65
C TYR A 113 5.32 -8.77 -47.03
N SER A 114 5.31 -9.83 -46.22
CA SER A 114 5.93 -11.11 -46.57
C SER A 114 5.32 -11.70 -47.84
N LYS A 115 3.99 -11.62 -47.99
CA LYS A 115 3.29 -12.06 -49.21
C LYS A 115 3.67 -11.22 -50.42
N VAL A 116 3.71 -9.89 -50.29
CA VAL A 116 4.13 -8.98 -51.37
C VAL A 116 5.57 -9.23 -51.79
N ALA A 117 6.48 -9.41 -50.84
CA ALA A 117 7.88 -9.71 -51.12
C ALA A 117 8.06 -11.04 -51.88
N LYS A 118 7.30 -12.07 -51.49
CA LYS A 118 7.27 -13.36 -52.22
C LYS A 118 6.76 -13.19 -53.65
N ASP A 119 5.63 -12.48 -53.84
CA ASP A 119 5.08 -12.23 -55.18
C ASP A 119 6.07 -11.49 -56.09
N LEU A 120 6.70 -10.43 -55.56
CA LEU A 120 7.71 -9.67 -56.29
C LEU A 120 8.92 -10.53 -56.65
N SER A 121 9.40 -11.36 -55.72
CA SER A 121 10.52 -12.28 -55.95
C SER A 121 10.18 -13.31 -57.03
N THR A 122 8.96 -13.85 -57.04
CA THR A 122 8.52 -14.78 -58.10
C THR A 122 8.43 -14.13 -59.46
N LYS A 123 7.92 -12.89 -59.56
CA LYS A 123 7.87 -12.12 -60.80
C LYS A 123 9.27 -11.80 -61.33
N LEU A 124 10.19 -11.42 -60.45
CA LEU A 124 11.58 -11.14 -60.82
C LEU A 124 12.28 -12.40 -61.33
N GLN A 125 12.09 -13.53 -60.66
CA GLN A 125 12.63 -14.82 -61.09
C GLN A 125 12.11 -15.20 -62.49
N GLN A 126 10.80 -15.06 -62.73
CA GLN A 126 10.20 -15.30 -64.05
C GLN A 126 10.83 -14.42 -65.13
N GLN A 127 11.03 -13.14 -64.87
CA GLN A 127 11.72 -12.25 -65.83
C GLN A 127 13.17 -12.67 -66.06
N GLN A 128 13.90 -13.05 -65.01
CA GLN A 128 15.27 -13.49 -65.14
C GLN A 128 15.38 -14.77 -65.98
N ASP A 129 14.45 -15.71 -65.79
CA ASP A 129 14.43 -16.97 -66.55
C ASP A 129 14.01 -16.74 -68.01
N TRP A 130 13.08 -15.81 -68.27
CA TRP A 130 12.74 -15.38 -69.64
C TRP A 130 13.93 -14.74 -70.37
N VAL A 131 14.73 -13.90 -69.68
CA VAL A 131 15.94 -13.31 -70.26
C VAL A 131 17.00 -14.38 -70.56
N LYS A 132 17.16 -15.36 -69.66
CA LYS A 132 18.06 -16.50 -69.89
C LYS A 132 17.63 -17.32 -71.11
N SER A 133 16.34 -17.62 -71.26
CA SER A 133 15.86 -18.35 -72.44
C SER A 133 16.11 -17.59 -73.74
N LEU A 134 15.90 -16.26 -73.73
CA LEU A 134 16.15 -15.41 -74.90
C LEU A 134 17.63 -15.42 -75.32
N LYS A 135 18.56 -15.38 -74.35
CA LYS A 135 20.00 -15.50 -74.61
C LYS A 135 20.37 -16.86 -75.23
N ILE A 136 19.76 -17.95 -74.76
CA ILE A 136 19.99 -19.29 -75.30
C ILE A 136 19.47 -19.40 -76.74
N SER A 137 18.27 -18.88 -77.03
CA SER A 137 17.72 -18.84 -78.39
C SER A 137 18.63 -18.08 -79.36
N ARG A 138 19.19 -16.94 -78.93
CA ARG A 138 20.11 -16.14 -79.74
C ARG A 138 21.45 -16.84 -79.99
N GLN A 139 21.97 -17.60 -79.02
CA GLN A 139 23.18 -18.42 -79.20
C GLN A 139 22.97 -19.62 -80.14
N ILE A 140 21.75 -20.17 -80.20
CA ILE A 140 21.39 -21.24 -81.13
C ILE A 140 21.28 -20.70 -82.57
N GLU A 141 20.77 -19.48 -82.76
CA GLU A 141 20.75 -18.81 -84.06
C GLU A 141 22.15 -18.39 -84.56
N GLU A 142 23.04 -17.93 -83.67
CA GLU A 142 24.42 -17.55 -84.03
C GLU A 142 25.31 -18.74 -84.41
N HIS A 143 24.99 -19.98 -83.99
CA HIS A 143 25.67 -21.19 -84.46
C HIS A 143 25.10 -21.76 -85.77
N GLY A 144 24.07 -21.14 -86.36
CA GLY A 144 23.41 -21.57 -87.59
C GLY A 144 23.75 -20.78 -88.86
N LEU A 145 24.41 -19.62 -88.78
CA LEU A 145 24.74 -18.81 -89.96
C LEU A 145 26.24 -18.52 -90.08
N VAL A 146 26.87 -19.24 -91.00
CA VAL A 146 28.14 -18.89 -91.63
C VAL A 146 27.90 -17.83 -92.71
N ASN A 147 28.65 -16.73 -92.60
CA ASN A 147 29.08 -15.74 -93.61
C ASN A 147 28.02 -14.98 -94.43
N ASN A 148 28.04 -13.63 -94.37
CA ASN A 148 28.56 -12.76 -95.45
C ASN A 148 28.32 -11.25 -95.17
N GLU A 149 29.28 -10.45 -95.65
CA GLU A 149 29.40 -8.99 -95.60
C GLU A 149 28.45 -8.20 -96.55
N LEU A 150 28.56 -6.85 -96.42
CA LEU A 150 28.21 -5.74 -97.33
C LEU A 150 26.81 -5.13 -97.12
N ASP A 151 26.65 -3.88 -96.70
CA ASP A 151 27.04 -2.53 -97.21
C ASP A 151 25.96 -1.87 -98.10
N GLY A 152 25.72 -0.58 -97.81
CA GLY A 152 25.02 0.44 -98.61
C GLY A 152 23.56 0.78 -98.21
N GLN A 153 23.05 2.02 -98.26
CA GLN A 153 23.61 3.39 -98.37
C GLN A 153 22.41 4.40 -98.30
N MET A 154 22.62 5.56 -97.63
CA MET A 154 21.97 6.92 -97.73
C MET A 154 20.42 7.09 -97.71
N THR A 155 19.80 8.18 -97.18
CA THR A 155 20.00 9.63 -97.46
C THR A 155 19.44 10.58 -96.38
N GLU A 156 20.19 11.67 -96.17
CA GLU A 156 19.87 13.12 -95.97
C GLU A 156 18.63 13.64 -95.21
N SER A 157 18.88 14.60 -94.28
CA SER A 157 18.31 15.97 -94.32
C SER A 157 18.73 16.81 -93.11
N GLU A 158 19.28 18.01 -93.38
CA GLU A 158 19.58 19.08 -92.42
C GLU A 158 18.34 19.64 -91.71
N GLY A 159 18.49 20.21 -90.51
CA GLY A 159 17.39 20.88 -89.81
C GLY A 159 17.72 21.53 -88.46
N LYS A 160 18.31 22.73 -88.51
CA LYS A 160 18.26 23.87 -87.56
C LYS A 160 18.20 23.64 -86.04
N CYS A 161 19.23 24.19 -85.40
CA CYS A 161 19.28 24.65 -84.01
C CYS A 161 18.17 25.67 -83.70
N GLY A 162 17.32 25.35 -82.74
CA GLY A 162 16.34 26.26 -82.13
C GLY A 162 16.49 26.21 -80.61
N ILE A 163 17.13 27.24 -80.05
CA ILE A 163 17.15 27.51 -78.62
C ILE A 163 15.76 28.03 -78.27
N GLU A 164 14.92 27.17 -77.70
CA GLU A 164 13.63 27.59 -77.15
C GLU A 164 13.75 27.69 -75.63
N ASN A 165 13.88 28.94 -75.19
CA ASN A 165 13.83 29.34 -73.79
C ASN A 165 12.51 28.86 -73.18
N HIS A 166 12.57 27.95 -72.21
CA HIS A 166 11.46 27.78 -71.30
C HIS A 166 11.53 28.85 -70.19
N PRO A 167 10.44 29.60 -69.98
CA PRO A 167 10.45 30.75 -69.10
C PRO A 167 10.59 30.32 -67.65
N ILE A 168 11.46 31.02 -66.94
CA ILE A 168 11.43 31.13 -65.48
C ILE A 168 10.06 31.70 -65.14
N MET A 169 9.15 30.86 -64.67
CA MET A 169 7.91 31.29 -64.02
C MET A 169 8.06 31.03 -62.53
N ASP A 170 8.59 32.05 -61.84
CA ASP A 170 8.30 32.27 -60.43
C ASP A 170 6.79 32.31 -60.27
N TYR A 171 6.23 31.30 -59.59
CA TYR A 171 5.12 31.35 -58.63
C TYR A 171 4.61 29.92 -58.36
N VAL A 172 5.35 29.14 -57.56
CA VAL A 172 4.74 28.07 -56.76
C VAL A 172 5.26 28.19 -55.35
N ASN A 173 4.59 29.03 -54.57
CA ASN A 173 4.74 29.05 -53.13
C ASN A 173 4.31 27.69 -52.55
N ASN A 174 5.24 27.05 -51.85
CA ASN A 174 5.05 26.53 -50.49
C ASN A 174 4.10 25.35 -50.27
N GLU A 175 4.20 24.25 -51.01
CA GLU A 175 3.58 22.99 -50.56
C GLU A 175 4.65 22.01 -50.02
N ALA A 176 5.75 21.83 -50.75
CA ALA A 176 6.88 21.02 -50.30
C ALA A 176 7.64 21.64 -49.11
N ASP A 177 7.86 22.96 -49.13
CA ASP A 177 8.50 23.68 -48.02
C ASP A 177 7.61 23.72 -46.77
N ASN A 178 6.30 23.88 -46.94
CA ASN A 178 5.35 23.81 -45.80
C ASN A 178 5.26 22.38 -45.22
N ASP A 179 5.28 21.33 -46.05
CA ASP A 179 5.32 19.93 -45.57
C ASP A 179 6.62 19.63 -44.80
N LEU A 180 7.76 20.17 -45.25
CA LEU A 180 9.03 20.05 -44.54
C LEU A 180 9.02 20.78 -43.20
N ILE A 181 8.43 21.98 -43.13
CA ILE A 181 8.28 22.74 -41.87
C ILE A 181 7.40 21.97 -40.89
N VAL A 182 6.26 21.42 -41.33
CA VAL A 182 5.36 20.62 -40.48
C VAL A 182 6.05 19.36 -39.95
N LYS A 183 6.85 18.67 -40.79
CA LYS A 183 7.64 17.51 -40.36
C LYS A 183 8.75 17.88 -39.37
N LEU A 184 9.38 19.04 -39.55
CA LEU A 184 10.40 19.56 -38.64
C LEU A 184 9.78 19.89 -37.28
N ASP A 185 8.64 20.58 -37.25
CA ASP A 185 7.92 20.91 -36.01
C ASP A 185 7.42 19.65 -35.29
N LEU A 186 6.92 18.65 -36.03
CA LEU A 186 6.54 17.35 -35.47
C LEU A 186 7.75 16.62 -34.86
N ALA A 187 8.90 16.65 -35.55
CA ALA A 187 10.12 16.04 -35.03
C ALA A 187 10.64 16.76 -33.78
N LYS A 188 10.53 18.09 -33.76
CA LYS A 188 10.90 18.94 -32.61
C LYS A 188 10.00 18.67 -31.41
N ALA A 189 8.68 18.57 -31.61
CA ALA A 189 7.74 18.19 -30.56
C ALA A 189 7.99 16.78 -30.01
N LYS A 190 8.36 15.82 -30.87
CA LYS A 190 8.78 14.47 -30.43
C LYS A 190 10.06 14.52 -29.61
N LEU A 191 11.04 15.33 -30.02
CA LEU A 191 12.28 15.49 -29.28
C LEU A 191 12.05 16.12 -27.90
N ASP A 192 11.20 17.15 -27.83
CA ASP A 192 10.82 17.78 -26.56
C ASP A 192 10.10 16.79 -25.63
N GLY A 193 9.21 15.95 -26.19
CA GLY A 193 8.59 14.84 -25.46
C GLY A 193 9.61 13.84 -24.89
N ILE A 194 10.64 13.49 -25.66
CA ILE A 194 11.73 12.61 -25.20
C ILE A 194 12.55 13.28 -24.09
N VAL A 195 12.85 14.56 -24.21
CA VAL A 195 13.57 15.33 -23.17
C VAL A 195 12.77 15.36 -21.87
N GLN A 196 11.45 15.55 -21.95
CA GLN A 196 10.57 15.56 -20.79
C GLN A 196 10.47 14.18 -20.14
N MET A 197 10.35 13.10 -20.93
CA MET A 197 10.39 11.72 -20.41
C MET A 197 11.73 11.41 -19.74
N LYS A 198 12.85 11.85 -20.32
CA LYS A 198 14.18 11.68 -19.72
C LYS A 198 14.28 12.39 -18.37
N ALA A 199 13.79 13.61 -18.25
CA ALA A 199 13.78 14.35 -16.98
C ALA A 199 12.95 13.65 -15.90
N LYS A 200 11.78 13.12 -16.28
CA LYS A 200 10.94 12.32 -15.38
C LYS A 200 11.67 11.05 -14.92
N LEU A 201 12.29 10.33 -15.84
CA LEU A 201 13.01 9.08 -15.54
C LEU A 201 14.21 9.31 -14.61
N VAL A 202 14.94 10.41 -14.78
CA VAL A 202 16.00 10.82 -13.84
C VAL A 202 15.44 11.08 -12.43
N THR A 203 14.28 11.74 -12.34
CA THR A 203 13.62 12.02 -11.06
C THR A 203 13.17 10.73 -10.38
N ASP A 204 12.53 9.83 -11.13
CA ASP A 204 12.05 8.55 -10.61
C ASP A 204 13.21 7.64 -10.17
N ASN A 205 14.32 7.61 -10.93
CA ASN A 205 15.55 6.91 -10.52
C ASN A 205 16.11 7.46 -9.20
N GLY A 206 16.03 8.78 -8.97
CA GLY A 206 16.41 9.39 -7.70
C GLY A 206 15.58 8.87 -6.52
N LYS A 207 14.25 8.82 -6.67
CA LYS A 207 13.34 8.29 -5.64
C LYS A 207 13.55 6.82 -5.37
N ILE A 208 13.79 6.01 -6.40
CA ILE A 208 14.10 4.58 -6.25
C ILE A 208 15.40 4.42 -5.46
N LYS A 209 16.42 5.21 -5.76
CA LYS A 209 17.69 5.19 -5.02
C LYS A 209 17.50 5.53 -3.55
N GLU A 210 16.72 6.56 -3.23
CA GLU A 210 16.38 6.90 -1.83
C GLU A 210 15.62 5.76 -1.14
N SER A 211 14.64 5.16 -1.81
CA SER A 211 13.85 4.04 -1.26
C SER A 211 14.71 2.81 -0.98
N ILE A 212 15.69 2.51 -1.86
CA ILE A 212 16.64 1.41 -1.67
C ILE A 212 17.52 1.66 -0.45
N GLU A 213 18.04 2.88 -0.29
CA GLU A 213 18.91 3.19 0.83
C GLU A 213 18.15 3.19 2.16
N GLU A 214 16.89 3.64 2.15
CA GLU A 214 16.01 3.54 3.31
C GLU A 214 15.72 2.08 3.69
N ALA A 215 15.41 1.22 2.72
CA ALA A 215 15.19 -0.21 2.95
C ALA A 215 16.44 -0.88 3.53
N LYS A 216 17.64 -0.50 3.03
CA LYS A 216 18.92 -0.99 3.54
C LYS A 216 19.19 -0.54 4.98
N CYS A 217 18.88 0.71 5.33
CA CYS A 217 18.99 1.19 6.71
C CYS A 217 18.05 0.45 7.65
N ARG A 218 16.82 0.14 7.20
CA ARG A 218 15.88 -0.67 7.99
C ARG A 218 16.35 -2.11 8.16
N ALA A 219 16.96 -2.70 7.12
CA ALA A 219 17.50 -4.06 7.18
C ALA A 219 18.59 -4.19 8.26
N ASN A 220 19.41 -3.16 8.45
CA ASN A 220 20.45 -3.13 9.49
C ASN A 220 19.89 -3.12 10.94
N ASN A 221 18.59 -2.86 11.13
CA ASN A 221 17.96 -2.90 12.45
C ASN A 221 17.51 -4.31 12.85
N PHE A 222 17.54 -5.28 11.92
CA PHE A 222 17.27 -6.67 12.25
C PHE A 222 18.48 -7.32 12.91
N LYS A 223 18.20 -8.30 13.78
CA LYS A 223 19.27 -9.08 14.39
C LYS A 223 20.02 -9.90 13.33
N PRO A 224 21.34 -10.13 13.48
CA PRO A 224 22.14 -10.86 12.50
C PRO A 224 21.56 -12.23 12.15
N GLU A 225 21.00 -12.93 13.14
CA GLU A 225 20.41 -14.27 12.98
C GLU A 225 19.19 -14.24 12.04
N VAL A 226 18.47 -13.12 11.97
CA VAL A 226 17.32 -12.93 11.07
C VAL A 226 17.78 -12.62 9.64
N LEU A 227 18.91 -11.93 9.50
CA LEU A 227 19.50 -11.59 8.20
C LEU A 227 20.20 -12.78 7.54
N GLU A 228 20.67 -13.74 8.35
CA GLU A 228 21.34 -14.96 7.90
C GLU A 228 20.36 -16.09 7.52
N MET A 229 19.11 -16.01 7.96
CA MET A 229 18.06 -16.96 7.58
C MET A 229 17.75 -16.90 6.08
N SER A 230 17.47 -18.07 5.49
CA SER A 230 16.98 -18.11 4.11
C SER A 230 15.59 -17.51 4.01
N THR A 231 15.24 -17.01 2.82
CA THR A 231 13.89 -16.49 2.53
C THR A 231 12.79 -17.49 2.87
N ASP A 232 13.04 -18.77 2.57
CA ASP A 232 12.08 -19.85 2.80
C ASP A 232 11.88 -20.08 4.31
N ALA A 233 12.95 -20.05 5.11
CA ALA A 233 12.86 -20.16 6.57
C ALA A 233 12.10 -18.98 7.17
N LEU A 234 12.36 -17.76 6.66
CA LEU A 234 11.66 -16.55 7.10
C LEU A 234 10.17 -16.58 6.76
N GLU A 235 9.81 -17.15 5.60
CA GLU A 235 8.42 -17.31 5.18
C GLU A 235 7.67 -18.30 6.06
N GLU A 236 8.30 -19.42 6.44
CA GLU A 236 7.70 -20.41 7.33
C GLU A 236 7.52 -19.87 8.76
N GLU A 237 8.53 -19.18 9.33
CA GLU A 237 8.40 -18.50 10.63
C GLU A 237 7.27 -17.45 10.61
N TYR A 238 7.14 -16.71 9.51
CA TYR A 238 6.04 -15.77 9.34
C TYR A 238 4.66 -16.45 9.33
N LYS A 239 4.52 -17.61 8.67
CA LYS A 239 3.27 -18.41 8.70
C LYS A 239 2.96 -18.95 10.09
N VAL A 240 3.98 -19.36 10.85
CA VAL A 240 3.82 -19.82 12.23
C VAL A 240 3.31 -18.67 13.11
N LEU A 241 3.94 -17.50 13.04
CA LEU A 241 3.51 -16.30 13.79
C LEU A 241 2.09 -15.85 13.43
N LEU A 242 1.71 -15.94 12.15
CA LEU A 242 0.34 -15.68 11.71
C LEU A 242 -0.66 -16.63 12.38
N SER A 243 -0.32 -17.91 12.45
CA SER A 243 -1.16 -18.95 13.06
C SER A 243 -1.29 -18.77 14.57
N GLU A 244 -0.20 -18.40 15.26
CA GLU A 244 -0.22 -18.08 16.69
C GLU A 244 -1.10 -16.86 16.98
N LYS A 245 -0.97 -15.81 16.16
CA LYS A 245 -1.80 -14.61 16.27
C LYS A 245 -3.29 -14.95 16.13
N ASP A 246 -3.65 -15.82 15.17
CA ASP A 246 -5.03 -16.26 15.01
C ASP A 246 -5.53 -16.98 16.29
N GLY A 247 -4.71 -17.88 16.85
CA GLY A 247 -5.01 -18.54 18.13
C GLY A 247 -5.15 -17.57 19.32
N GLU A 248 -4.30 -16.54 19.41
CA GLU A 248 -4.43 -15.49 20.44
C GLU A 248 -5.72 -14.68 20.28
N THR A 249 -6.11 -14.37 19.04
CA THR A 249 -7.37 -13.64 18.79
C THR A 249 -8.60 -14.49 19.13
N GLU A 250 -8.57 -15.79 18.85
CA GLU A 250 -9.63 -16.72 19.25
C GLU A 250 -9.74 -16.84 20.77
N TYR A 251 -8.59 -16.94 21.46
CA TYR A 251 -8.54 -16.97 22.92
C TYR A 251 -9.10 -15.70 23.55
N LEU A 252 -8.72 -14.52 23.04
CA LEU A 252 -9.27 -13.24 23.47
C LEU A 252 -10.78 -13.16 23.25
N CYS A 253 -11.27 -13.62 22.10
CA CYS A 253 -12.70 -13.67 21.79
C CYS A 253 -13.45 -14.61 22.76
N SER A 254 -12.87 -15.76 23.09
CA SER A 254 -13.41 -16.70 24.09
C SER A 254 -13.51 -16.07 25.49
N LEU A 255 -12.46 -15.38 25.94
CA LEU A 255 -12.47 -14.65 27.21
C LEU A 255 -13.55 -13.57 27.24
N GLN A 256 -13.69 -12.80 26.16
CA GLN A 256 -14.70 -11.77 26.05
C GLN A 256 -16.13 -12.36 26.11
N ASN A 257 -16.36 -13.50 25.45
CA ASN A 257 -17.62 -14.24 25.53
C ASN A 257 -17.87 -14.79 26.94
N GLN A 258 -16.84 -15.22 27.67
CA GLN A 258 -16.97 -15.67 29.05
C GLN A 258 -17.33 -14.51 29.99
N VAL A 259 -16.71 -13.34 29.81
CA VAL A 259 -17.05 -12.11 30.53
C VAL A 259 -18.50 -11.71 30.26
N GLU A 260 -18.95 -11.77 29.00
CA GLU A 260 -20.33 -11.43 28.66
C GLU A 260 -21.35 -12.39 29.30
N ARG A 261 -21.04 -13.69 29.37
CA ARG A 261 -21.85 -14.66 30.11
C ARG A 261 -21.94 -14.34 31.59
N MET A 262 -20.86 -13.88 32.22
CA MET A 262 -20.85 -13.51 33.63
C MET A 262 -21.67 -12.26 33.92
N LYS A 263 -21.75 -11.30 32.98
CA LYS A 263 -22.61 -10.10 33.12
C LYS A 263 -24.11 -10.42 33.17
N GLY A 264 -24.53 -11.56 32.61
CA GLY A 264 -25.93 -12.01 32.63
C GLY A 264 -26.37 -12.69 33.93
N ILE A 265 -25.45 -12.94 34.87
CA ILE A 265 -25.76 -13.64 36.12
C ILE A 265 -26.31 -12.63 37.13
N SER A 266 -27.61 -12.75 37.40
CA SER A 266 -28.34 -11.99 38.43
C SER A 266 -29.02 -12.98 39.37
N ASN A 267 -28.57 -13.02 40.63
CA ASN A 267 -29.13 -13.92 41.64
C ASN A 267 -29.87 -13.13 42.71
N VAL A 268 -31.06 -13.60 43.07
CA VAL A 268 -31.85 -13.05 44.17
C VAL A 268 -31.56 -13.88 45.41
N ILE A 269 -31.00 -13.26 46.43
CA ILE A 269 -30.68 -13.90 47.71
C ILE A 269 -31.73 -13.45 48.73
N LYS A 270 -32.39 -14.43 49.36
CA LYS A 270 -33.30 -14.19 50.49
C LYS A 270 -32.53 -14.16 51.79
N CYS A 271 -32.61 -13.03 52.50
CA CYS A 271 -32.09 -12.91 53.85
C CYS A 271 -33.04 -13.61 54.85
N ALA A 272 -32.48 -14.09 55.96
CA ALA A 272 -33.24 -14.68 57.06
C ALA A 272 -34.26 -13.71 57.69
N CYS A 273 -34.11 -12.39 57.47
CA CYS A 273 -35.09 -11.37 57.87
C CYS A 273 -36.28 -11.22 56.92
N GLY A 274 -36.33 -11.98 55.81
CA GLY A 274 -37.42 -11.97 54.84
C GLY A 274 -37.23 -11.01 53.65
N GLU A 275 -36.18 -10.19 53.64
CA GLU A 275 -35.88 -9.31 52.50
C GLU A 275 -35.13 -10.02 51.37
N GLU A 276 -35.44 -9.64 50.13
CA GLU A 276 -34.80 -10.15 48.92
C GLU A 276 -33.79 -9.14 48.36
N TYR A 277 -32.54 -9.57 48.17
CA TYR A 277 -31.48 -8.75 47.59
C TYR A 277 -31.09 -9.30 46.21
N THR A 278 -31.14 -8.45 45.18
CA THR A 278 -30.68 -8.82 43.84
C THR A 278 -29.20 -8.49 43.69
N VAL A 279 -28.35 -9.51 43.65
CA VAL A 279 -26.92 -9.35 43.38
C VAL A 279 -26.69 -9.47 41.88
N LYS A 280 -26.22 -8.37 41.28
CA LYS A 280 -25.81 -8.31 39.88
C LYS A 280 -24.31 -8.07 39.82
N LEU A 281 -23.61 -8.84 39.00
CA LEU A 281 -22.23 -8.55 38.62
C LEU A 281 -22.24 -7.42 37.59
N HIS A 282 -22.09 -6.18 38.05
CA HIS A 282 -21.78 -5.05 37.18
C HIS A 282 -20.27 -4.95 36.99
N ALA A 283 -19.85 -4.94 35.72
CA ALA A 283 -18.50 -4.56 35.33
C ALA A 283 -18.34 -3.04 35.38
#